data_AF-A0A341CWU5-F1
#
_entry.id   AF-A0A341CWU5-F1
#
_cell.length_a   1.000
_cell.length_b   1.000
_cell.length_c   1.000
_cell.angle_alpha   90.00
_cell.angle_beta   90.00
_cell.angle_gamma   90.00
#
_symmetry.space_group_name_H-M   'P 1'
#
loop_
_entity.id
_entity.type
_entity.pdbx_description
1 polymer ?
#
loop_
_entity_poly.entity_id
_entity_poly.type
_entity_poly.pdbx_seq_one_letter_code
_entity_poly.pdbx_strand_id
1 'polypeptide(L)'
;MQSLGALLLQLTACLAVSASPVTTLPDDIQVQENFDLSRIYGKWFHVAVGSTCPWLKRFKDKMTMSSLVLGEGATDREISVTNTHWRKGVCEAISGAYEKTGTDGKFLYHKPKWNITMESYVVYTNYDEYAIFLTKKFSRRHGPTITAKLYGREPQLRETLLEQFREVALGVGIPEDAIFTMPDRGECVPGEQEPAPTPFSRARRAVLPQEEEGSGAGQLVTDFGKKEDSCQLGYSQGPCLGMIQRYFYNGSSMACETFHYGGCMGNGNNFVSEKECLQTCRTVEACNLPIVPGPCRGSTQLWAFDAVKGKCVLFIYGGCKGNSNQFYSEKECKEYCGIPGEGEEELLRFSG
;
A
#
# COMPACT_ATOMS: atom_id res chain seq x y z
N MET A 1 -40.76 62.25 20.98
CA MET A 1 -41.80 61.19 20.89
C MET A 1 -41.66 60.57 19.50
N GLN A 2 -40.84 59.53 19.36
CA GLN A 2 -41.26 58.12 19.23
C GLN A 2 -42.08 57.88 17.94
N SER A 3 -41.48 57.24 16.92
CA SER A 3 -41.57 55.79 16.60
C SER A 3 -42.64 55.58 15.51
N LEU A 4 -42.41 54.95 14.35
CA LEU A 4 -42.07 53.55 14.11
C LEU A 4 -41.54 53.39 12.67
N GLY A 5 -40.33 52.85 12.51
CA GLY A 5 -39.85 52.33 11.23
C GLY A 5 -39.40 50.88 11.46
N ALA A 6 -40.16 49.92 10.93
CA ALA A 6 -39.88 48.50 11.06
C ALA A 6 -38.64 48.12 10.21
N LEU A 7 -37.59 47.63 10.87
CA LEU A 7 -36.43 47.02 10.20
C LEU A 7 -36.57 45.50 10.27
N LEU A 8 -36.74 44.85 9.13
CA LEU A 8 -36.61 43.40 8.99
C LEU A 8 -35.13 43.02 9.14
N LEU A 9 -34.79 42.27 10.18
CA LEU A 9 -33.51 41.57 10.32
C LEU A 9 -33.60 40.22 9.58
N GLN A 10 -32.98 40.14 8.40
CA GLN A 10 -32.65 38.87 7.75
C GLN A 10 -31.36 38.32 8.36
N LEU A 11 -31.47 37.30 9.21
CA LEU A 11 -30.34 36.50 9.69
C LEU A 11 -29.95 35.52 8.58
N THR A 12 -28.96 35.88 7.77
CA THR A 12 -28.29 34.91 6.89
C THR A 12 -27.34 34.07 7.73
N ALA A 13 -27.77 32.84 8.03
CA ALA A 13 -26.92 31.81 8.60
C ALA A 13 -25.87 31.38 7.54
N CYS A 14 -24.64 31.87 7.68
CA CYS A 14 -23.50 31.30 6.97
C CYS A 14 -23.21 29.91 7.55
N LEU A 15 -23.66 28.86 6.85
CA LEU A 15 -23.16 27.51 7.06
C LEU A 15 -21.68 27.51 6.68
N ALA A 16 -20.80 27.59 7.68
CA ALA A 16 -19.39 27.29 7.51
C ALA A 16 -19.30 25.80 7.15
N VAL A 17 -19.17 25.52 5.86
CA VAL A 17 -18.69 24.22 5.38
C VAL A 17 -17.26 24.09 5.90
N SER A 18 -17.09 23.30 6.96
CA SER A 18 -15.77 22.81 7.34
C SER A 18 -15.31 21.88 6.22
N ALA A 19 -14.60 22.44 5.25
CA ALA A 19 -13.82 21.64 4.33
C ALA A 19 -12.79 20.87 5.18
N SER A 20 -12.85 19.54 5.16
CA SER A 20 -11.75 18.73 5.68
C SER A 20 -10.45 19.24 5.03
N PRO A 21 -9.37 19.47 5.80
CA PRO A 21 -8.13 19.96 5.23
C PRO A 21 -7.64 18.93 4.21
N VAL A 22 -7.64 19.33 2.94
CA VAL A 22 -6.86 18.64 1.92
C VAL A 22 -5.42 18.75 2.40
N THR A 23 -4.79 17.63 2.74
CA THR A 23 -3.38 17.57 3.10
C THR A 23 -2.57 17.89 1.84
N THR A 24 -2.42 19.18 1.54
CA THR A 24 -1.49 19.65 0.52
C THR A 24 -0.10 19.32 1.02
N LEU A 25 0.61 18.46 0.29
CA LEU A 25 2.03 18.21 0.55
C LEU A 25 2.78 19.55 0.60
N PRO A 26 3.79 19.70 1.47
CA PRO A 26 4.57 20.94 1.52
C PRO A 26 5.11 21.23 0.12
N ASP A 27 4.73 22.37 -0.48
CA ASP A 27 5.18 22.70 -1.84
C ASP A 27 6.70 22.92 -1.88
N ASP A 28 7.31 23.35 -0.77
CA ASP A 28 8.71 23.72 -0.69
C ASP A 28 9.49 22.84 0.30
N ILE A 29 10.07 21.74 -0.20
CA ILE A 29 11.01 20.91 0.57
C ILE A 29 12.36 21.63 0.54
N GLN A 30 12.85 22.02 1.72
CA GLN A 30 14.15 22.64 1.88
C GLN A 30 15.26 21.60 1.79
N VAL A 31 16.21 21.81 0.88
CA VAL A 31 17.46 21.02 0.81
C VAL A 31 18.41 21.48 1.92
N GLN A 32 19.34 20.62 2.30
CA GLN A 32 20.41 21.00 3.23
C GLN A 32 21.23 22.18 2.70
N GLU A 33 21.44 23.17 3.55
CA GLU A 33 22.33 24.29 3.26
C GLU A 33 23.78 23.82 3.07
N ASN A 34 24.48 24.43 2.11
CA ASN A 34 25.88 24.13 1.79
C ASN A 34 26.12 22.63 1.53
N PHE A 35 25.18 21.98 0.82
CA PHE A 35 25.30 20.59 0.45
C PHE A 35 26.53 20.35 -0.45
N ASP A 36 27.39 19.41 -0.07
CA ASP A 36 28.55 19.00 -0.83
C ASP A 36 28.31 17.64 -1.50
N LEU A 37 28.12 17.68 -2.82
CA LEU A 37 27.86 16.49 -3.62
C LEU A 37 29.03 15.49 -3.59
N SER A 38 30.27 15.94 -3.49
CA SER A 38 31.42 15.03 -3.52
C SER A 38 31.47 14.12 -2.28
N ARG A 39 30.99 14.64 -1.14
CA ARG A 39 30.99 13.92 0.14
C ARG A 39 29.84 12.93 0.31
N ILE A 40 28.74 13.09 -0.44
CA ILE A 40 27.61 12.14 -0.36
C ILE A 40 27.90 10.82 -1.09
N TYR A 41 28.91 10.78 -1.96
CA TYR A 41 29.26 9.58 -2.71
C TYR A 41 29.69 8.40 -1.82
N GLY A 42 29.76 7.23 -2.44
CA GLY A 42 30.09 5.97 -1.78
C GLY A 42 28.86 5.21 -1.29
N LYS A 43 29.11 4.31 -0.35
CA LYS A 43 28.13 3.32 0.11
C LYS A 43 27.30 3.84 1.29
N TRP A 44 26.04 3.45 1.30
CA TRP A 44 25.01 3.76 2.30
C TRP A 44 24.12 2.54 2.53
N PHE A 45 23.53 2.42 3.71
CA PHE A 45 22.54 1.42 4.07
C PHE A 45 21.18 2.07 4.22
N HIS A 46 20.14 1.54 3.59
CA HIS A 46 18.78 2.03 3.70
C HIS A 46 18.13 1.47 4.98
N VAL A 47 18.19 2.24 6.06
CA VAL A 47 17.86 1.77 7.42
C VAL A 47 16.36 1.90 7.72
N ALA A 48 15.74 3.01 7.32
CA ALA A 48 14.32 3.26 7.58
C ALA A 48 13.65 3.98 6.40
N VAL A 49 12.34 3.79 6.28
CA VAL A 49 11.54 4.34 5.19
C VAL A 49 10.16 4.75 5.69
N GLY A 50 9.63 5.84 5.15
CA GLY A 50 8.24 6.24 5.34
C GLY A 50 7.63 6.74 4.04
N SER A 51 6.33 6.51 3.79
CA SER A 51 5.72 6.99 2.54
C SER A 51 4.21 7.19 2.61
N THR A 52 3.72 8.20 1.87
CA THR A 52 2.29 8.36 1.59
C THR A 52 1.82 7.50 0.41
N CYS A 53 2.73 6.77 -0.25
CA CYS A 53 2.37 5.87 -1.34
C CYS A 53 1.60 4.65 -0.80
N PRO A 54 0.34 4.40 -1.23
CA PRO A 54 -0.50 3.32 -0.70
C PRO A 54 0.14 1.92 -0.84
N TRP A 55 0.94 1.72 -1.87
CA TRP A 55 1.64 0.45 -2.11
C TRP A 55 2.74 0.21 -1.08
N LEU A 56 3.58 1.21 -0.78
CA LEU A 56 4.70 1.02 0.15
C LEU A 56 4.20 0.67 1.56
N LYS A 57 3.06 1.25 1.96
CA LYS A 57 2.37 0.90 3.21
C LYS A 57 1.96 -0.58 3.28
N ARG A 58 1.69 -1.24 2.14
CA ARG A 58 1.31 -2.66 2.07
C ARG A 58 2.50 -3.63 2.00
N PHE A 59 3.63 -3.17 1.48
CA PHE A 59 4.81 -4.01 1.27
C PHE A 59 5.90 -3.85 2.33
N LYS A 60 5.71 -2.93 3.28
CA LYS A 60 6.59 -2.66 4.42
C LYS A 60 7.18 -3.90 5.09
N ASP A 61 6.36 -4.92 5.36
CA ASP A 61 6.76 -6.09 6.16
C ASP A 61 7.62 -7.07 5.35
N LYS A 62 7.75 -6.84 4.04
CA LYS A 62 8.60 -7.60 3.12
C LYS A 62 9.88 -6.86 2.78
N MET A 63 10.03 -5.61 3.20
CA MET A 63 11.24 -4.83 2.96
C MET A 63 12.31 -5.23 3.97
N THR A 64 13.53 -5.36 3.48
CA THR A 64 14.74 -5.60 4.26
C THR A 64 15.73 -4.51 3.92
N MET A 65 16.63 -4.20 4.84
CA MET A 65 17.65 -3.19 4.59
C MET A 65 18.43 -3.51 3.31
N SER A 66 18.61 -2.49 2.48
CA SER A 66 19.36 -2.55 1.23
C SER A 66 20.63 -1.71 1.30
N SER A 67 21.55 -1.95 0.36
CA SER A 67 22.71 -1.08 0.19
C SER A 67 22.54 -0.20 -1.04
N LEU A 68 22.94 1.05 -0.90
CA LEU A 68 22.94 2.07 -1.92
C LEU A 68 24.37 2.53 -2.16
N VAL A 69 24.80 2.56 -3.42
CA VAL A 69 26.08 3.14 -3.83
C VAL A 69 25.80 4.32 -4.75
N LEU A 70 26.28 5.49 -4.33
CA LEU A 70 26.24 6.73 -5.10
C LEU A 70 27.61 7.00 -5.71
N GLY A 71 27.64 7.39 -6.99
CA GLY A 71 28.88 7.74 -7.67
C GLY A 71 28.66 8.70 -8.83
N GLU A 72 29.74 9.00 -9.54
CA GLU A 72 29.68 9.80 -10.75
C GLU A 72 28.85 9.09 -11.84
N GLY A 73 28.02 9.87 -12.55
CA GLY A 73 27.24 9.37 -13.66
C GLY A 73 28.06 9.21 -14.95
N ALA A 74 27.39 8.88 -16.06
CA ALA A 74 28.06 8.81 -17.36
C ALA A 74 28.47 10.20 -17.88
N THR A 75 27.82 11.25 -17.37
CA THR A 75 28.13 12.65 -17.65
C THR A 75 28.26 13.43 -16.35
N ASP A 76 28.92 14.60 -16.41
CA ASP A 76 29.06 15.50 -15.25
C ASP A 76 27.72 16.01 -14.70
N ARG A 77 26.63 15.87 -15.47
CA ARG A 77 25.26 16.22 -15.06
C ARG A 77 24.51 15.07 -14.41
N GLU A 78 25.10 13.89 -14.34
CA GLU A 78 24.46 12.68 -13.83
C GLU A 78 25.15 12.18 -12.56
N ILE A 79 24.37 11.44 -11.77
CA ILE A 79 24.82 10.66 -10.61
C ILE A 79 24.40 9.23 -10.86
N SER A 80 25.37 8.32 -10.76
CA SER A 80 25.10 6.89 -10.78
C SER A 80 24.57 6.45 -9.42
N VAL A 81 23.48 5.70 -9.43
CA VAL A 81 22.78 5.20 -8.25
C VAL A 81 22.63 3.70 -8.43
N THR A 82 23.26 2.91 -7.57
CA THR A 82 23.13 1.44 -7.58
C THR A 82 22.59 0.96 -6.26
N ASN A 83 21.47 0.26 -6.31
CA ASN A 83 20.78 -0.31 -5.17
C ASN A 83 20.89 -1.83 -5.20
N THR A 84 21.28 -2.45 -4.08
CA THR A 84 21.38 -3.91 -3.94
C THR A 84 20.52 -4.39 -2.78
N HIS A 85 19.62 -5.34 -3.04
CA HIS A 85 18.68 -5.87 -2.05
C HIS A 85 18.30 -7.33 -2.32
N TRP A 86 17.77 -7.97 -1.28
CA TRP A 86 17.16 -9.29 -1.37
C TRP A 86 15.76 -9.23 -1.96
N ARG A 87 15.49 -10.09 -2.95
CA ARG A 87 14.18 -10.22 -3.58
C ARG A 87 13.87 -11.67 -3.89
N LYS A 88 12.79 -12.19 -3.29
CA LYS A 88 12.33 -13.59 -3.48
C LYS A 88 13.47 -14.63 -3.29
N GLY A 89 14.35 -14.40 -2.31
CA GLY A 89 15.49 -15.27 -2.01
C GLY A 89 16.68 -15.14 -2.96
N VAL A 90 16.73 -14.12 -3.82
CA VAL A 90 17.88 -13.83 -4.70
C VAL A 90 18.35 -12.40 -4.43
N CYS A 91 19.66 -12.19 -4.41
CA CYS A 91 20.23 -10.86 -4.34
C CYS A 91 20.21 -10.19 -5.73
N GLU A 92 19.47 -9.09 -5.86
CA GLU A 92 19.38 -8.29 -7.08
C GLU A 92 20.06 -6.93 -6.89
N ALA A 93 20.79 -6.47 -7.92
CA ALA A 93 21.27 -5.09 -8.01
C ALA A 93 20.60 -4.36 -9.17
N ILE A 94 20.20 -3.11 -8.92
CA ILE A 94 19.58 -2.23 -9.89
C ILE A 94 20.32 -0.89 -9.92
N SER A 95 20.75 -0.50 -11.12
CA SER A 95 21.51 0.72 -11.38
C SER A 95 20.75 1.70 -12.26
N GLY A 96 20.92 2.99 -12.00
CA GLY A 96 20.18 4.07 -12.64
C GLY A 96 20.93 5.39 -12.54
N ALA A 97 20.51 6.35 -13.35
CA ALA A 97 21.14 7.66 -13.42
C ALA A 97 20.14 8.74 -12.98
N TYR A 98 20.54 9.57 -12.04
CA TYR A 98 19.82 10.76 -11.61
C TYR A 98 20.48 11.99 -12.21
N GLU A 99 19.68 12.93 -12.69
CA GLU A 99 20.16 14.20 -13.22
C GLU A 99 20.31 15.23 -12.09
N LYS A 100 21.43 15.94 -12.10
CA LYS A 100 21.69 17.10 -11.24
C LYS A 100 20.80 18.25 -11.70
N THR A 101 20.21 18.97 -10.75
CA THR A 101 19.41 20.17 -11.03
C THR A 101 20.25 21.43 -10.80
N GLY A 102 19.66 22.62 -10.99
CA GLY A 102 20.32 23.89 -10.64
C GLY A 102 20.42 24.15 -9.14
N THR A 103 19.90 23.24 -8.31
CA THR A 103 19.94 23.31 -6.84
C THR A 103 20.72 22.12 -6.31
N ASP A 104 21.84 22.39 -5.63
CA ASP A 104 22.64 21.35 -4.98
C ASP A 104 21.80 20.61 -3.92
N GLY A 105 21.92 19.29 -3.89
CA GLY A 105 21.10 18.44 -3.03
C GLY A 105 19.71 18.12 -3.58
N LYS A 106 19.31 18.70 -4.74
CA LYS A 106 18.11 18.31 -5.49
C LYS A 106 18.47 17.57 -6.77
N PHE A 107 17.90 16.37 -6.92
CA PHE A 107 18.13 15.48 -8.06
C PHE A 107 16.83 15.10 -8.75
N LEU A 108 16.87 14.99 -10.06
CA LEU A 108 15.74 14.61 -10.89
C LEU A 108 15.96 13.21 -11.44
N TYR A 109 14.93 12.39 -11.41
CA TYR A 109 14.91 11.12 -12.11
C TYR A 109 13.68 11.07 -13.01
N HIS A 110 13.92 11.03 -14.32
CA HIS A 110 12.87 10.96 -15.30
C HIS A 110 12.98 9.65 -16.08
N LYS A 111 11.85 8.93 -16.20
CA LYS A 111 11.75 7.74 -17.04
C LYS A 111 10.69 7.95 -18.12
N PRO A 112 11.10 8.26 -19.37
CA PRO A 112 10.18 8.56 -20.47
C PRO A 112 9.18 7.44 -20.74
N LYS A 113 9.63 6.18 -20.67
CA LYS A 113 8.80 4.97 -20.93
C LYS A 113 7.54 4.92 -20.05
N TRP A 114 7.63 5.44 -18.83
CA TRP A 114 6.55 5.37 -17.85
C TRP A 114 5.95 6.75 -17.54
N ASN A 115 6.53 7.81 -18.10
CA ASN A 115 6.20 9.20 -17.82
C ASN A 115 6.10 9.48 -16.31
N ILE A 116 7.09 8.98 -15.57
CA ILE A 116 7.23 9.21 -14.13
C ILE A 116 8.41 10.14 -13.91
N THR A 117 8.16 11.16 -13.10
CA THR A 117 9.18 12.10 -12.67
C THR A 117 9.29 12.04 -11.16
N MET A 118 10.51 11.90 -10.68
CA MET A 118 10.84 11.91 -9.25
C MET A 118 11.81 13.04 -8.97
N GLU A 119 11.50 13.82 -7.94
CA GLU A 119 12.39 14.83 -7.40
C GLU A 119 12.86 14.34 -6.03
N SER A 120 14.17 14.14 -5.89
CA SER A 120 14.79 13.71 -4.63
C SER A 120 15.57 14.87 -4.02
N TYR A 121 15.45 15.02 -2.71
CA TYR A 121 15.98 16.12 -1.92
C TYR A 121 16.78 15.54 -0.77
N VAL A 122 18.05 15.91 -0.65
CA VAL A 122 18.83 15.63 0.55
C VAL A 122 18.53 16.73 1.55
N VAL A 123 17.77 16.39 2.60
CA VAL A 123 17.28 17.37 3.57
C VAL A 123 18.20 17.50 4.78
N TYR A 124 18.82 16.39 5.21
CA TYR A 124 19.77 16.37 6.31
C TYR A 124 20.83 15.30 6.08
N THR A 125 22.09 15.62 6.30
CA THR A 125 23.22 14.70 6.28
C THR A 125 24.44 15.34 6.95
N ASN A 126 25.22 14.52 7.65
CA ASN A 126 26.57 14.89 8.07
C ASN A 126 27.65 14.19 7.23
N TYR A 127 27.25 13.55 6.12
CA TYR A 127 28.06 12.79 5.15
C TYR A 127 28.73 11.53 5.68
N ASP A 128 29.09 11.50 6.96
CA ASP A 128 29.96 10.50 7.56
C ASP A 128 29.19 9.49 8.43
N GLU A 129 27.93 9.78 8.81
CA GLU A 129 27.11 8.90 9.67
C GLU A 129 25.75 8.61 9.03
N TYR A 130 25.01 9.65 8.62
CA TYR A 130 23.63 9.50 8.15
C TYR A 130 23.25 10.49 7.04
N ALA A 131 22.18 10.16 6.32
CA ALA A 131 21.52 11.07 5.40
C ALA A 131 20.01 10.77 5.31
N ILE A 132 19.19 11.82 5.26
CA ILE A 132 17.74 11.73 5.08
C ILE A 132 17.40 12.31 3.71
N PHE A 133 16.73 11.49 2.91
CA PHE A 133 16.30 11.82 1.56
C PHE A 133 14.77 11.89 1.54
N LEU A 134 14.23 12.95 0.97
CA LEU A 134 12.81 13.03 0.62
C LEU A 134 12.64 12.93 -0.88
N THR A 135 11.72 12.11 -1.34
CA THR A 135 11.43 11.95 -2.77
C THR A 135 9.96 12.24 -3.04
N LYS A 136 9.69 13.27 -3.85
CA LYS A 136 8.36 13.53 -4.43
C LYS A 136 8.24 12.77 -5.75
N LYS A 137 7.21 11.94 -5.86
CA LYS A 137 6.85 11.22 -7.09
C LYS A 137 5.61 11.85 -7.70
N PHE A 138 5.75 12.29 -8.95
CA PHE A 138 4.65 12.78 -9.76
C PHE A 138 4.23 11.69 -10.75
N SER A 139 2.96 11.28 -10.66
CA SER A 139 2.34 10.32 -11.58
C SER A 139 1.07 10.93 -12.14
N ARG A 140 0.72 10.61 -13.39
CA ARG A 140 -0.60 10.99 -13.95
C ARG A 140 -1.74 10.12 -13.42
N ARG A 141 -1.44 8.94 -12.86
CA ARG A 141 -2.44 7.96 -12.44
C ARG A 141 -2.88 8.13 -10.99
N HIS A 142 -2.02 8.72 -10.16
CA HIS A 142 -2.24 8.95 -8.73
C HIS A 142 -1.70 10.35 -8.38
N GLY A 143 -2.26 11.00 -7.37
CA GLY A 143 -1.73 12.28 -6.87
C GLY A 143 -0.25 12.19 -6.47
N PRO A 144 0.43 13.34 -6.29
CA PRO A 144 1.82 13.34 -5.84
C PRO A 144 1.95 12.57 -4.54
N THR A 145 3.00 11.75 -4.44
CA THR A 145 3.31 10.98 -3.23
C THR A 145 4.70 11.37 -2.75
N ILE A 146 4.92 11.29 -1.44
CA ILE A 146 6.22 11.56 -0.82
C ILE A 146 6.73 10.31 -0.13
N THR A 147 8.03 10.09 -0.23
CA THR A 147 8.74 9.01 0.46
C THR A 147 9.95 9.59 1.17
N ALA A 148 10.06 9.34 2.47
CA ALA A 148 11.23 9.66 3.26
C ALA A 148 12.07 8.40 3.42
N LYS A 149 13.40 8.54 3.32
CA LYS A 149 14.35 7.45 3.51
C LYS A 149 15.48 7.90 4.41
N LEU A 150 15.82 7.07 5.39
CA LEU A 150 17.00 7.22 6.23
C LEU A 150 18.09 6.28 5.72
N TYR A 151 19.26 6.87 5.48
CA TYR A 151 20.47 6.16 5.13
C TYR A 151 21.51 6.29 6.23
N GLY A 152 22.22 5.20 6.53
CA GLY A 152 23.38 5.17 7.42
C GLY A 152 24.66 4.80 6.66
N ARG A 153 25.82 5.28 7.09
CA ARG A 153 27.11 4.71 6.66
C ARG A 153 27.34 3.31 7.25
N GLU A 154 26.66 3.02 8.35
CA GLU A 154 26.58 1.72 9.00
C GLU A 154 25.12 1.22 9.03
N PRO A 155 24.91 -0.11 9.11
CA PRO A 155 23.57 -0.70 9.14
C PRO A 155 22.78 -0.39 10.42
N GLN A 156 23.49 -0.11 11.51
CA GLN A 156 22.90 0.20 12.81
C GLN A 156 23.12 1.68 13.11
N LEU A 157 22.06 2.42 13.38
CA LEU A 157 22.10 3.83 13.75
C LEU A 157 21.59 4.02 15.18
N ARG A 158 22.01 5.11 15.82
CA ARG A 158 21.53 5.49 17.16
C ARG A 158 20.05 5.84 17.14
N GLU A 159 19.33 5.52 18.22
CA GLU A 159 17.88 5.75 18.34
C GLU A 159 17.49 7.21 18.09
N THR A 160 18.31 8.17 18.52
CA THR A 160 18.08 9.60 18.29
C THR A 160 17.99 9.97 16.81
N LEU A 161 18.67 9.24 15.91
CA LEU A 161 18.55 9.46 14.46
C LEU A 161 17.27 8.84 13.89
N LEU A 162 16.80 7.73 14.46
CA LEU A 162 15.51 7.13 14.11
C LEU A 162 14.36 8.03 14.54
N GLU A 163 14.45 8.65 15.72
CA GLU A 163 13.51 9.66 16.21
C GLU A 163 13.52 10.90 15.32
N GLN A 164 14.70 11.45 14.99
CA GLN A 164 14.82 12.57 14.05
C GLN A 164 14.20 12.24 12.68
N PHE A 165 14.45 11.04 12.16
CA PHE A 165 13.84 10.59 10.91
C PHE A 165 12.31 10.54 11.00
N ARG A 166 11.76 10.03 12.12
CA ARG A 166 10.32 10.00 12.37
C ARG A 166 9.74 11.41 12.37
N GLU A 167 10.36 12.36 13.06
CA GLU A 167 9.93 13.77 13.08
C GLU A 167 9.91 14.39 11.68
N VAL A 168 10.96 14.18 10.89
CA VAL A 168 11.04 14.67 9.51
C VAL A 168 9.94 14.06 8.63
N ALA A 169 9.73 12.74 8.73
CA ALA A 169 8.70 12.05 7.96
C ALA A 169 7.27 12.54 8.32
N LEU A 170 6.97 12.67 9.61
CA LEU A 170 5.70 13.23 10.10
C LEU A 170 5.51 14.68 9.63
N GLY A 171 6.56 15.49 9.69
CA GLY A 171 6.54 16.91 9.28
C GLY A 171 6.20 17.12 7.80
N VAL A 172 6.45 16.12 6.94
CA VAL A 172 6.08 16.17 5.53
C VAL A 172 4.78 15.43 5.19
N GLY A 173 4.01 15.05 6.21
CA GLY A 173 2.68 14.46 6.07
C GLY A 173 2.66 12.94 5.86
N ILE A 174 3.76 12.23 6.14
CA ILE A 174 3.75 10.76 6.17
C ILE A 174 3.12 10.33 7.50
N PRO A 175 2.06 9.51 7.52
CA PRO A 175 1.44 9.09 8.77
C PRO A 175 2.36 8.14 9.55
N GLU A 176 2.25 8.13 10.88
CA GLU A 176 3.11 7.35 11.76
C GLU A 176 3.08 5.85 11.45
N ASP A 177 1.89 5.33 11.13
CA ASP A 177 1.68 3.93 10.77
C ASP A 177 2.23 3.54 9.39
N ALA A 178 2.82 4.51 8.68
CA ALA A 178 3.49 4.37 7.39
C ALA A 178 5.02 4.62 7.47
N ILE A 179 5.60 4.66 8.67
CA ILE A 179 7.05 4.81 8.93
C ILE A 179 7.60 3.51 9.52
N PHE A 180 8.67 2.97 8.94
CA PHE A 180 9.20 1.64 9.25
C PHE A 180 10.72 1.62 9.27
N THR A 181 11.28 0.92 10.26
CA THR A 181 12.70 0.55 10.31
C THR A 181 12.82 -0.85 9.72
N MET A 182 13.73 -1.03 8.76
CA MET A 182 13.86 -2.31 8.06
C MET A 182 14.77 -3.27 8.84
N PRO A 183 14.46 -4.58 8.85
CA PRO A 183 15.34 -5.57 9.45
C PRO A 183 16.64 -5.71 8.65
N ASP A 184 17.76 -5.77 9.38
CA ASP A 184 19.07 -6.11 8.85
C ASP A 184 19.15 -7.62 8.61
N ARG A 185 19.34 -8.01 7.33
CA ARG A 185 19.58 -9.41 6.92
C ARG A 185 21.01 -9.65 6.44
N GLY A 186 21.91 -8.71 6.71
CA GLY A 186 23.24 -8.68 6.14
C GLY A 186 23.26 -8.22 4.69
N GLU A 187 24.45 -7.86 4.23
CA GLU A 187 24.68 -7.56 2.83
C GLU A 187 24.62 -8.82 1.97
N CYS A 188 24.31 -8.62 0.70
CA CYS A 188 24.36 -9.68 -0.29
C CYS A 188 25.11 -9.21 -1.53
N VAL A 189 25.72 -10.17 -2.22
CA VAL A 189 26.37 -9.92 -3.50
C VAL A 189 25.39 -10.29 -4.62
N PRO A 190 25.19 -9.43 -5.64
CA PRO A 190 24.26 -9.71 -6.73
C PRO A 190 24.51 -11.08 -7.36
N GLY A 191 23.47 -11.92 -7.43
CA GLY A 191 23.55 -13.30 -7.92
C GLY A 191 23.61 -14.39 -6.82
N GLU A 192 23.78 -14.03 -5.55
CA GLU A 192 23.65 -14.97 -4.43
C GLU A 192 22.19 -15.41 -4.23
N GLN A 193 22.03 -16.68 -3.81
CA GLN A 193 20.75 -17.26 -3.42
C GLN A 193 20.71 -17.42 -1.89
N GLU A 194 19.58 -17.10 -1.26
CA GLU A 194 19.38 -17.35 0.16
C GLU A 194 19.62 -18.85 0.45
N PRO A 195 20.40 -19.20 1.48
CA PRO A 195 20.58 -20.59 1.88
C PRO A 195 19.21 -21.21 2.19
N ALA A 196 18.96 -22.40 1.66
CA ALA A 196 17.70 -23.11 1.87
C ALA A 196 17.38 -23.18 3.37
N PRO A 197 16.12 -22.94 3.78
CA PRO A 197 15.76 -23.01 5.19
C PRO A 197 16.11 -24.40 5.71
N THR A 198 16.97 -24.46 6.73
CA THR A 198 17.19 -25.68 7.48
C THR A 198 15.85 -26.12 8.05
N PRO A 199 15.45 -27.39 7.88
CA PRO A 199 14.14 -27.85 8.34
C PRO A 199 14.11 -27.79 9.87
N PHE A 200 13.46 -26.76 10.42
CA PHE A 200 13.18 -26.69 11.84
C PHE A 200 12.27 -27.86 12.23
N SER A 201 12.73 -28.62 13.22
CA SER A 201 11.96 -29.66 13.88
C SER A 201 10.65 -29.09 14.43
N ARG A 202 9.53 -29.68 14.02
CA ARG A 202 8.17 -29.37 14.50
C ARG A 202 8.11 -29.40 16.03
N ALA A 203 7.96 -28.25 16.67
CA ALA A 203 7.51 -28.18 18.06
C ALA A 203 6.01 -28.49 18.14
N ARG A 204 5.61 -29.28 19.14
CA ARG A 204 4.24 -29.81 19.31
C ARG A 204 3.23 -28.70 19.63
N ARG A 205 2.05 -28.83 19.03
CA ARG A 205 0.83 -28.03 19.24
C ARG A 205 0.28 -28.27 20.66
N ALA A 206 0.06 -27.21 21.43
CA ALA A 206 -0.71 -27.24 22.68
C ALA A 206 -2.17 -26.84 22.42
N VAL A 207 -3.08 -27.48 23.14
CA VAL A 207 -4.55 -27.46 22.97
C VAL A 207 -5.18 -26.35 23.84
N LEU A 208 -6.20 -25.67 23.31
CA LEU A 208 -7.05 -24.65 23.95
C LEU A 208 -7.93 -25.22 25.09
N PRO A 209 -8.53 -24.33 25.90
CA PRO A 209 -9.98 -24.44 26.15
C PRO A 209 -10.78 -23.14 25.84
N GLN A 210 -11.99 -23.32 25.29
CA GLN A 210 -13.19 -22.44 25.26
C GLN A 210 -13.76 -22.29 26.70
N GLU A 211 -14.66 -21.38 27.10
CA GLU A 211 -15.58 -20.37 26.51
C GLU A 211 -16.04 -19.44 27.66
N GLU A 212 -16.77 -18.35 27.38
CA GLU A 212 -18.02 -17.93 28.06
C GLU A 212 -18.56 -16.60 27.49
N GLU A 213 -19.89 -16.48 27.47
CA GLU A 213 -20.74 -15.53 26.75
C GLU A 213 -20.97 -14.18 27.48
N GLY A 214 -21.40 -13.14 26.72
CA GLY A 214 -22.57 -12.34 27.15
C GLY A 214 -22.46 -10.82 27.37
N SER A 215 -23.04 -10.06 26.42
CA SER A 215 -24.00 -8.93 26.58
C SER A 215 -23.55 -7.46 26.85
N GLY A 216 -23.51 -6.66 25.76
CA GLY A 216 -24.47 -5.57 25.47
C GLY A 216 -24.39 -4.18 26.16
N ALA A 217 -24.00 -3.14 25.42
CA ALA A 217 -24.65 -1.81 25.31
C ALA A 217 -23.91 -0.93 24.28
N GLY A 218 -24.64 -0.32 23.33
CA GLY A 218 -24.05 0.36 22.16
C GLY A 218 -23.98 1.89 22.25
N GLN A 219 -23.28 2.50 21.28
CA GLN A 219 -23.64 3.81 20.72
C GLN A 219 -23.03 3.98 19.30
N LEU A 220 -23.94 4.22 18.35
CA LEU A 220 -23.87 4.94 17.06
C LEU A 220 -22.49 5.17 16.40
N VAL A 221 -22.23 4.42 15.32
CA VAL A 221 -21.15 4.73 14.35
C VAL A 221 -21.68 4.74 12.92
N THR A 222 -21.09 5.65 12.17
CA THR A 222 -21.36 6.15 10.83
C THR A 222 -21.31 5.08 9.72
N ASP A 223 -22.04 5.36 8.65
CA ASP A 223 -22.57 4.42 7.64
C ASP A 223 -21.56 3.84 6.63
N PHE A 224 -20.26 3.85 6.95
CA PHE A 224 -19.22 3.23 6.11
C PHE A 224 -18.60 1.96 6.73
N GLY A 225 -18.87 1.65 8.00
CA GLY A 225 -18.41 0.41 8.67
C GLY A 225 -19.38 -0.78 8.58
N LYS A 226 -20.66 -0.56 8.24
CA LYS A 226 -21.69 -1.62 8.31
C LYS A 226 -21.57 -2.71 7.24
N LYS A 227 -20.90 -2.43 6.11
CA LYS A 227 -20.82 -3.40 4.99
C LYS A 227 -19.74 -4.46 5.22
N GLU A 228 -18.61 -4.11 5.82
CA GLU A 228 -17.54 -5.08 6.13
C GLU A 228 -17.92 -6.01 7.28
N ASP A 229 -18.63 -5.50 8.29
CA ASP A 229 -19.19 -6.32 9.37
C ASP A 229 -20.21 -7.33 8.85
N SER A 230 -20.96 -6.97 7.80
CA SER A 230 -21.95 -7.85 7.19
C SER A 230 -21.32 -9.09 6.56
N CYS A 231 -20.11 -8.97 6.01
CA CYS A 231 -19.39 -10.07 5.37
C CYS A 231 -18.94 -11.16 6.36
N GLN A 232 -18.94 -10.86 7.67
CA GLN A 232 -18.59 -11.82 8.73
C GLN A 232 -19.82 -12.57 9.28
N LEU A 233 -21.04 -12.13 8.94
CA LEU A 233 -22.27 -12.79 9.38
C LEU A 233 -22.55 -14.04 8.52
N GLY A 234 -23.24 -15.03 9.08
CA GLY A 234 -23.86 -16.09 8.25
C GLY A 234 -24.99 -15.54 7.37
N TYR A 235 -25.46 -16.28 6.37
CA TYR A 235 -26.67 -15.86 5.63
C TYR A 235 -27.91 -15.97 6.51
N SER A 236 -28.93 -15.17 6.22
CA SER A 236 -30.23 -15.25 6.91
C SER A 236 -31.38 -15.26 5.89
N GLN A 237 -32.14 -16.36 5.88
CA GLN A 237 -33.32 -16.52 5.01
C GLN A 237 -34.45 -15.54 5.38
N GLY A 238 -34.59 -15.20 6.66
CA GLY A 238 -35.72 -14.41 7.16
C GLY A 238 -37.01 -15.23 7.27
N PRO A 239 -38.08 -14.65 7.87
CA PRO A 239 -39.31 -15.40 8.19
C PRO A 239 -40.27 -15.53 7.01
N CYS A 240 -40.08 -14.76 5.93
CA CYS A 240 -40.92 -14.86 4.74
C CYS A 240 -40.58 -16.12 3.91
N LEU A 241 -41.56 -16.60 3.14
CA LEU A 241 -41.48 -17.88 2.41
C LEU A 241 -41.13 -17.74 0.92
N GLY A 242 -40.55 -16.60 0.51
CA GLY A 242 -40.04 -16.42 -0.84
C GLY A 242 -38.84 -17.34 -1.14
N MET A 243 -38.68 -17.71 -2.41
CA MET A 243 -37.51 -18.46 -2.89
C MET A 243 -36.66 -17.59 -3.81
N ILE A 244 -36.16 -16.48 -3.27
CA ILE A 244 -35.37 -15.52 -4.04
C ILE A 244 -33.90 -15.92 -3.93
N GLN A 245 -33.27 -16.32 -5.04
CA GLN A 245 -31.84 -16.62 -5.04
C GLN A 245 -31.03 -15.33 -4.78
N ARG A 246 -30.19 -15.37 -3.76
CA ARG A 246 -29.28 -14.30 -3.35
C ARG A 246 -27.88 -14.86 -3.11
N TYR A 247 -26.91 -13.99 -2.95
CA TYR A 247 -25.52 -14.34 -2.64
C TYR A 247 -25.16 -13.90 -1.23
N PHE A 248 -24.37 -14.70 -0.53
CA PHE A 248 -23.73 -14.32 0.73
C PHE A 248 -22.24 -14.65 0.65
N TYR A 249 -21.41 -13.88 1.33
CA TYR A 249 -20.00 -14.16 1.46
C TYR A 249 -19.77 -15.20 2.55
N ASN A 250 -19.12 -16.30 2.19
CA ASN A 250 -18.70 -17.32 3.14
C ASN A 250 -17.20 -17.16 3.42
N GLY A 251 -16.86 -16.62 4.59
CA GLY A 251 -15.46 -16.42 4.99
C GLY A 251 -14.65 -17.71 5.12
N SER A 252 -15.29 -18.87 5.34
CA SER A 252 -14.61 -20.16 5.46
C SER A 252 -14.17 -20.72 4.11
N SER A 253 -15.00 -20.58 3.08
CA SER A 253 -14.67 -20.98 1.71
C SER A 253 -14.02 -19.86 0.89
N MET A 254 -14.01 -18.62 1.43
CA MET A 254 -13.60 -17.39 0.74
C MET A 254 -14.26 -17.29 -0.64
N ALA A 255 -15.59 -17.43 -0.66
CA ALA A 255 -16.40 -17.43 -1.87
C ALA A 255 -17.77 -16.80 -1.62
N CYS A 256 -18.38 -16.29 -2.70
CA CYS A 256 -19.76 -15.82 -2.69
C CYS A 256 -20.68 -16.98 -3.10
N GLU A 257 -21.41 -17.51 -2.14
CA GLU A 257 -22.27 -18.67 -2.31
C GLU A 257 -23.74 -18.25 -2.42
N THR A 258 -24.57 -19.08 -3.07
CA THR A 258 -25.99 -18.80 -3.21
C THR A 258 -26.81 -19.32 -2.03
N PHE A 259 -27.86 -18.60 -1.66
CA PHE A 259 -28.87 -19.05 -0.71
C PHE A 259 -30.26 -18.57 -1.11
N HIS A 260 -31.30 -19.19 -0.53
CA HIS A 260 -32.69 -18.76 -0.74
C HIS A 260 -33.08 -17.74 0.32
N TYR A 261 -33.35 -16.52 -0.12
CA TYR A 261 -33.86 -15.45 0.72
C TYR A 261 -35.39 -15.41 0.67
N GLY A 262 -36.00 -15.37 1.85
CA GLY A 262 -37.44 -15.36 2.07
C GLY A 262 -38.17 -14.13 1.56
N GLY A 263 -37.45 -13.05 1.26
CA GLY A 263 -38.01 -11.81 0.72
C GLY A 263 -38.32 -10.74 1.77
N CYS A 264 -38.16 -11.04 3.06
CA CYS A 264 -38.23 -10.02 4.12
C CYS A 264 -37.25 -10.31 5.27
N MET A 265 -36.87 -9.24 5.98
CA MET A 265 -35.89 -9.25 7.07
C MET A 265 -34.53 -9.85 6.64
N GLY A 266 -33.82 -10.54 7.53
CA GLY A 266 -32.48 -11.04 7.27
C GLY A 266 -31.39 -10.09 7.75
N ASN A 267 -30.16 -10.33 7.29
CA ASN A 267 -28.98 -9.55 7.66
C ASN A 267 -28.27 -9.02 6.41
N GLY A 268 -27.20 -8.25 6.63
CA GLY A 268 -26.46 -7.57 5.56
C GLY A 268 -25.64 -8.49 4.65
N ASN A 269 -25.46 -9.77 5.00
CA ASN A 269 -24.78 -10.73 4.14
C ASN A 269 -25.73 -11.28 3.07
N ASN A 270 -26.29 -10.38 2.27
CA ASN A 270 -27.35 -10.67 1.31
C ASN A 270 -27.21 -9.74 0.09
N PHE A 271 -26.61 -10.26 -0.96
CA PHE A 271 -26.29 -9.54 -2.18
C PHE A 271 -27.12 -10.06 -3.36
N VAL A 272 -27.44 -9.18 -4.31
CA VAL A 272 -28.26 -9.54 -5.48
C VAL A 272 -27.43 -10.32 -6.50
N SER A 273 -26.12 -10.06 -6.56
CA SER A 273 -25.21 -10.70 -7.50
C SER A 273 -23.89 -11.12 -6.86
N GLU A 274 -23.25 -12.14 -7.44
CA GLU A 274 -21.90 -12.56 -7.06
C GLU A 274 -20.90 -11.41 -7.17
N LYS A 275 -21.05 -10.56 -8.21
CA LYS A 275 -20.24 -9.36 -8.41
C LYS A 275 -20.32 -8.42 -7.22
N GLU A 276 -21.53 -8.08 -6.81
CA GLU A 276 -21.77 -7.17 -5.68
C GLU A 276 -21.20 -7.74 -4.38
N CYS A 277 -21.40 -9.04 -4.15
CA CYS A 277 -20.84 -9.75 -3.01
C CYS A 277 -19.30 -9.69 -3.02
N LEU A 278 -18.65 -10.02 -4.12
CA LEU A 278 -17.19 -9.98 -4.25
C LEU A 278 -16.63 -8.57 -4.12
N GLN A 279 -17.29 -7.58 -4.73
CA GLN A 279 -16.84 -6.18 -4.62
C GLN A 279 -16.99 -5.61 -3.20
N THR A 280 -17.90 -6.18 -2.39
CA THR A 280 -18.15 -5.73 -1.01
C THR A 280 -17.29 -6.48 0.00
N CYS A 281 -17.11 -7.80 -0.17
CA CYS A 281 -16.58 -8.67 0.87
C CYS A 281 -15.21 -9.31 0.58
N ARG A 282 -14.71 -9.22 -0.66
CA ARG A 282 -13.42 -9.83 -1.01
C ARG A 282 -12.29 -9.17 -0.24
N THR A 283 -11.39 -9.99 0.29
CA THR A 283 -10.20 -9.55 1.01
C THR A 283 -8.92 -9.85 0.21
N VAL A 284 -7.76 -9.43 0.72
CA VAL A 284 -6.45 -9.63 0.05
C VAL A 284 -6.02 -11.11 0.03
N GLU A 285 -6.56 -11.92 0.94
CA GLU A 285 -6.34 -13.37 0.99
C GLU A 285 -6.83 -14.08 -0.27
N ALA A 286 -7.78 -13.48 -1.00
CA ALA A 286 -8.25 -13.97 -2.30
C ALA A 286 -7.09 -14.20 -3.29
N CYS A 287 -6.04 -13.38 -3.22
CA CYS A 287 -4.88 -13.49 -4.09
C CYS A 287 -4.04 -14.76 -3.85
N ASN A 288 -4.27 -15.49 -2.75
CA ASN A 288 -3.60 -16.76 -2.48
C ASN A 288 -4.44 -17.98 -2.90
N LEU A 289 -5.67 -17.76 -3.38
CA LEU A 289 -6.57 -18.85 -3.78
C LEU A 289 -6.27 -19.32 -5.21
N PRO A 290 -6.58 -20.58 -5.56
CA PRO A 290 -6.45 -21.07 -6.93
C PRO A 290 -7.40 -20.35 -7.90
N ILE A 291 -7.06 -20.30 -9.18
CA ILE A 291 -7.96 -19.82 -10.24
C ILE A 291 -9.02 -20.90 -10.49
N VAL A 292 -10.29 -20.58 -10.25
CA VAL A 292 -11.40 -21.54 -10.34
C VAL A 292 -12.40 -21.10 -11.43
N PRO A 293 -12.38 -21.74 -12.62
CA PRO A 293 -13.39 -21.51 -13.66
C PRO A 293 -14.82 -21.86 -13.22
N GLY A 294 -14.97 -22.80 -12.29
CA GLY A 294 -16.27 -23.33 -11.90
C GLY A 294 -16.86 -24.31 -12.91
N PRO A 295 -17.90 -25.06 -12.54
CA PRO A 295 -18.46 -26.15 -13.37
C PRO A 295 -19.52 -25.68 -14.39
N CYS A 296 -19.96 -24.42 -14.31
CA CYS A 296 -20.98 -23.88 -15.22
C CYS A 296 -20.39 -23.57 -16.61
N ARG A 297 -21.25 -23.51 -17.63
CA ARG A 297 -20.85 -23.37 -19.05
C ARG A 297 -20.89 -21.93 -19.58
N GLY A 298 -20.88 -20.95 -18.69
CA GLY A 298 -20.71 -19.55 -19.05
C GLY A 298 -19.31 -19.28 -19.59
N SER A 299 -19.15 -18.15 -20.27
CA SER A 299 -17.89 -17.74 -20.90
C SER A 299 -17.55 -16.30 -20.56
N THR A 300 -17.57 -15.96 -19.27
CA THR A 300 -17.26 -14.61 -18.81
C THR A 300 -15.76 -14.47 -18.63
N GLN A 301 -15.13 -13.58 -19.40
CA GLN A 301 -13.71 -13.26 -19.20
C GLN A 301 -13.54 -12.39 -17.96
N LEU A 302 -12.76 -12.87 -17.00
CA LEU A 302 -12.43 -12.17 -15.76
C LEU A 302 -10.93 -12.26 -15.51
N TRP A 303 -10.47 -11.47 -14.56
CA TRP A 303 -9.08 -11.48 -14.12
C TRP A 303 -8.95 -12.30 -12.85
N ALA A 304 -7.86 -13.03 -12.71
CA ALA A 304 -7.48 -13.71 -11.48
C ALA A 304 -5.98 -13.52 -11.25
N PHE A 305 -5.56 -13.57 -10.00
CA PHE A 305 -4.15 -13.51 -9.67
C PHE A 305 -3.53 -14.90 -9.72
N ASP A 306 -2.53 -15.07 -10.58
CA ASP A 306 -1.72 -16.27 -10.63
C ASP A 306 -0.56 -16.10 -9.64
N ALA A 307 -0.70 -16.69 -8.44
CA ALA A 307 0.31 -16.60 -7.39
C ALA A 307 1.67 -17.22 -7.77
N VAL A 308 1.67 -18.21 -8.68
CA VAL A 308 2.90 -18.85 -9.16
C VAL A 308 3.65 -17.90 -10.10
N LYS A 309 2.93 -17.24 -11.01
CA LYS A 309 3.52 -16.27 -11.95
C LYS A 309 3.67 -14.88 -11.34
N GLY A 310 3.04 -14.62 -10.20
CA GLY A 310 2.98 -13.31 -9.56
C GLY A 310 2.30 -12.24 -10.43
N LYS A 311 1.33 -12.62 -11.27
CA LYS A 311 0.67 -11.68 -12.19
C LYS A 311 -0.84 -11.90 -12.33
N CYS A 312 -1.57 -10.84 -12.65
CA CYS A 312 -2.98 -10.91 -12.99
C CYS A 312 -3.11 -11.47 -14.40
N VAL A 313 -3.89 -12.53 -14.54
CA VAL A 313 -4.13 -13.22 -15.80
C VAL A 313 -5.62 -13.24 -16.10
N LEU A 314 -5.96 -13.20 -17.38
CA LEU A 314 -7.31 -13.47 -17.83
C LEU A 314 -7.62 -14.96 -17.68
N PHE A 315 -8.82 -15.27 -17.22
CA PHE A 315 -9.38 -16.62 -17.22
C PHE A 315 -10.86 -16.57 -17.62
N ILE A 316 -11.39 -17.72 -18.02
CA ILE A 316 -12.81 -17.87 -18.36
C ILE A 316 -13.53 -18.40 -17.12
N TYR A 317 -14.43 -17.59 -16.59
CA TYR A 317 -15.34 -17.99 -15.53
C TYR A 317 -16.64 -18.56 -16.11
N GLY A 318 -16.97 -19.76 -15.64
CA GLY A 318 -18.15 -20.54 -16.00
C GLY A 318 -19.47 -19.94 -15.49
N GLY A 319 -19.42 -18.98 -14.58
CA GLY A 319 -20.60 -18.27 -14.07
C GLY A 319 -21.21 -18.86 -12.80
N CYS A 320 -20.57 -19.85 -12.16
CA CYS A 320 -20.98 -20.33 -10.84
C CYS A 320 -19.82 -21.00 -10.08
N LYS A 321 -19.92 -21.04 -8.74
CA LYS A 321 -18.98 -21.72 -7.83
C LYS A 321 -17.51 -21.31 -8.04
N GLY A 322 -17.29 -20.02 -8.35
CA GLY A 322 -15.97 -19.40 -8.25
C GLY A 322 -15.59 -19.18 -6.79
N ASN A 323 -14.33 -18.83 -6.56
CA ASN A 323 -13.86 -18.31 -5.29
C ASN A 323 -13.57 -16.81 -5.42
N SER A 324 -13.07 -16.19 -4.36
CA SER A 324 -12.79 -14.76 -4.36
C SER A 324 -11.61 -14.30 -5.23
N ASN A 325 -10.80 -15.22 -5.82
CA ASN A 325 -9.73 -14.86 -6.76
C ASN A 325 -10.29 -14.55 -8.16
N GLN A 326 -11.18 -13.57 -8.21
CA GLN A 326 -11.93 -13.20 -9.39
C GLN A 326 -12.16 -11.69 -9.37
N PHE A 327 -11.73 -11.01 -10.42
CA PHE A 327 -11.73 -9.56 -10.56
C PHE A 327 -12.33 -9.15 -11.91
N TYR A 328 -13.07 -8.04 -11.93
CA TYR A 328 -13.76 -7.56 -13.13
C TYR A 328 -12.88 -6.69 -14.02
N SER A 329 -11.70 -6.30 -13.54
CA SER A 329 -10.68 -5.63 -14.34
C SER A 329 -9.27 -6.00 -13.92
N GLU A 330 -8.32 -5.85 -14.85
CA GLU A 330 -6.89 -6.02 -14.55
C GLU A 330 -6.45 -5.08 -13.44
N LYS A 331 -6.92 -3.82 -13.48
CA LYS A 331 -6.62 -2.79 -12.50
C LYS A 331 -7.05 -3.23 -11.11
N GLU A 332 -8.29 -3.70 -10.97
CA GLU A 332 -8.83 -4.20 -9.70
C GLU A 332 -8.00 -5.38 -9.17
N CYS A 333 -7.63 -6.33 -10.03
CA CYS A 333 -6.77 -7.46 -9.65
C CYS A 333 -5.39 -6.99 -9.16
N LYS A 334 -4.75 -6.06 -9.88
CA LYS A 334 -3.44 -5.49 -9.51
C LYS A 334 -3.52 -4.72 -8.19
N GLU A 335 -4.57 -3.92 -8.01
CA GLU A 335 -4.83 -3.14 -6.80
C GLU A 335 -5.07 -4.04 -5.58
N TYR A 336 -5.83 -5.12 -5.72
CA TYR A 336 -6.08 -6.06 -4.62
C TYR A 336 -4.84 -6.91 -4.30
N CYS A 337 -4.19 -7.46 -5.33
CA CYS A 337 -3.09 -8.42 -5.16
C CYS A 337 -1.70 -7.79 -5.10
N GLY A 338 -1.64 -6.46 -5.10
CA GLY A 338 -0.40 -5.71 -4.88
C GLY A 338 0.64 -5.90 -5.98
N ILE A 339 0.24 -6.25 -7.21
CA ILE A 339 1.17 -6.21 -8.34
C ILE A 339 1.45 -4.73 -8.62
N PRO A 340 2.71 -4.27 -8.48
CA PRO A 340 3.07 -2.96 -8.97
C PRO A 340 2.71 -2.90 -10.47
N GLY A 341 2.22 -1.76 -10.96
CA GLY A 341 2.28 -1.55 -12.42
C GLY A 341 3.72 -1.82 -12.91
N GLU A 342 3.92 -2.31 -14.13
CA GLU A 342 5.29 -2.65 -14.61
C GLU A 342 6.31 -1.49 -14.44
N GLY A 343 5.84 -0.24 -14.50
CA GLY A 343 6.65 0.94 -14.19
C GLY A 343 6.88 1.19 -12.69
N GLU A 344 5.99 0.76 -11.81
CA GLU A 344 6.19 0.78 -10.36
C GLU A 344 7.19 -0.29 -9.93
N GLU A 345 7.18 -1.48 -10.54
CA GLU A 345 8.12 -2.56 -10.22
C GLU A 345 9.58 -2.14 -10.53
N GLU A 346 9.80 -1.48 -11.67
CA GLU A 346 11.13 -1.00 -12.06
C GLU A 346 11.61 0.19 -11.21
N LEU A 347 10.69 0.97 -10.63
CA LEU A 347 11.00 2.09 -9.73
C LEU A 347 11.18 1.65 -8.28
N LEU A 348 10.46 0.61 -7.86
CA LEU A 348 10.62 -0.03 -6.57
C LEU A 348 11.92 -0.83 -6.49
N ARG A 349 12.41 -1.31 -7.63
CA ARG A 349 13.78 -1.81 -7.78
C ARG A 349 14.86 -0.78 -7.44
N PHE A 350 14.60 0.52 -7.63
CA PHE A 350 15.46 1.62 -7.14
C PHE A 350 15.15 2.04 -5.70
N SER A 351 13.99 1.64 -5.18
CA SER A 351 13.46 2.08 -3.90
C SER A 351 13.70 1.10 -2.75
N GLY A 352 13.95 -0.18 -3.05
CA GLY A 352 14.18 -1.28 -2.10
C GLY A 352 15.34 -1.01 -1.18
#